data_AF-A0AAD5LTK2-F1
#
_entry.id   AF-A0AAD5LTK2-F1
#
_cell.length_a   1.000
_cell.length_b   1.000
_cell.length_c   1.000
_cell.angle_alpha   90.00
_cell.angle_beta   90.00
_cell.angle_gamma   90.00
#
_symmetry.space_group_name_H-M   'P 1'
#
loop_
_entity.id
_entity.type
_entity.pdbx_description
1 polymer ?
#
loop_
_entity_poly.entity_id
_entity_poly.type
_entity_poly.pdbx_seq_one_letter_code
_entity_poly.pdbx_strand_id
1 'polypeptide(L)'
;MLCTGERKGNAKVRALWYKQSPFHRIIPGFMMQGGDITHGNGAGGASVFTRSFEDESFLYKHQVGSVSMAHQHNSNKSQFFISFVPASWCDGKHVVFGQVLAEDLMHLSAFEAVGSPSGLPLVRVVVTDCGQLSGDGYMAPAAPSGKTS
;
A
#
# COMPACT_ATOMS: atom_id res chain seq x y z
N MET A 1 2.67 -6.33 -10.68
CA MET A 1 4.14 -6.37 -10.71
C MET A 1 4.78 -6.61 -9.33
N LEU A 2 4.68 -5.72 -8.33
CA LEU A 2 5.35 -5.96 -7.03
C LEU A 2 4.70 -7.06 -6.18
N CYS A 3 3.42 -7.38 -6.37
CA CYS A 3 2.81 -8.51 -5.68
C CYS A 3 3.27 -9.86 -6.26
N THR A 4 3.52 -9.95 -7.57
CA THR A 4 3.87 -11.19 -8.27
C THR A 4 5.38 -11.43 -8.36
N GLY A 5 6.20 -10.39 -8.28
CA GLY A 5 7.65 -10.50 -8.44
C GLY A 5 8.08 -10.84 -9.88
N GLU A 6 7.19 -10.64 -10.86
CA GLU A 6 7.41 -11.03 -12.26
C GLU A 6 8.57 -10.27 -12.94
N ARG A 7 8.97 -9.12 -12.38
CA ARG A 7 10.13 -8.36 -12.84
C ARG A 7 11.34 -8.62 -11.98
N LYS A 8 12.45 -8.96 -12.63
CA LYS A 8 13.75 -9.09 -11.98
C LYS A 8 14.22 -7.73 -11.47
N GLY A 9 14.85 -7.76 -10.30
CA GLY A 9 15.56 -6.62 -9.75
C GLY A 9 16.78 -6.22 -10.60
N ASN A 10 17.45 -5.16 -10.18
CA ASN A 10 18.71 -4.69 -10.77
C ASN A 10 19.87 -4.83 -9.77
N ALA A 11 21.08 -4.39 -10.15
CA ALA A 11 22.26 -4.49 -9.29
C ALA A 11 22.11 -3.81 -7.91
N LYS A 12 21.21 -2.82 -7.77
CA LYS A 12 20.94 -2.09 -6.53
C LYS A 12 19.76 -2.66 -5.73
N VAL A 13 18.83 -3.34 -6.39
CA VAL A 13 17.60 -3.89 -5.80
C VAL A 13 17.47 -5.33 -6.24
N ARG A 14 17.81 -6.28 -5.36
CA ARG A 14 17.88 -7.71 -5.71
C ARG A 14 16.53 -8.32 -6.07
N ALA A 15 15.44 -7.85 -5.46
CA ALA A 15 14.10 -8.39 -5.67
C ALA A 15 13.06 -7.27 -5.72
N LEU A 16 12.17 -7.33 -6.72
CA LEU A 16 11.04 -6.41 -6.87
C LEU A 16 9.74 -7.11 -6.48
N TRP A 17 9.62 -7.48 -5.21
CA TRP A 17 8.39 -8.04 -4.67
C TRP A 17 8.11 -7.58 -3.24
N TYR A 18 6.85 -7.67 -2.82
CA TYR A 18 6.45 -7.35 -1.43
C TYR A 18 6.67 -8.50 -0.44
N LYS A 19 6.88 -9.72 -0.91
CA LYS A 19 7.19 -10.87 -0.05
C LYS A 19 8.37 -10.56 0.88
N GLN A 20 8.19 -10.82 2.17
CA GLN A 20 9.07 -10.49 3.29
C GLN A 20 9.27 -8.99 3.59
N SER A 21 8.58 -8.09 2.88
CA SER A 21 8.58 -6.67 3.24
C SER A 21 7.74 -6.43 4.50
N PRO A 22 8.25 -5.68 5.49
CA PRO A 22 7.51 -5.36 6.70
C PRO A 22 6.58 -4.17 6.51
N PHE A 23 5.51 -4.15 7.29
CA PHE A 23 4.82 -2.90 7.63
C PHE A 23 5.64 -2.22 8.71
N HIS A 24 6.43 -1.24 8.30
CA HIS A 24 7.42 -0.58 9.16
C HIS A 24 6.81 0.57 9.96
N ARG A 25 5.58 1.00 9.62
CA ARG A 25 4.89 2.08 10.34
C ARG A 25 3.39 1.79 10.46
N ILE A 26 2.84 1.75 11.67
CA ILE A 26 1.41 1.53 11.95
C ILE A 26 0.96 2.54 13.02
N ILE A 27 0.02 3.41 12.66
CA ILE A 27 -0.52 4.46 13.55
C ILE A 27 -2.01 4.19 13.77
N PRO A 28 -2.40 3.87 15.01
CA PRO A 28 -3.81 3.75 15.39
C PRO A 28 -4.58 5.04 15.12
N GLY A 29 -5.81 4.91 14.63
CA GLY A 29 -6.65 6.02 14.18
C GLY A 29 -6.22 6.63 12.85
N PHE A 30 -5.29 5.99 12.12
CA PHE A 30 -4.82 6.50 10.84
C PHE A 30 -4.60 5.40 9.79
N MET A 31 -3.46 4.70 9.83
CA MET A 31 -3.05 3.82 8.73
C MET A 31 -1.92 2.85 9.12
N MET A 32 -1.73 1.84 8.27
CA MET A 32 -0.51 1.02 8.21
C MET A 32 0.23 1.24 6.90
N GLN A 33 1.55 1.42 6.97
CA GLN A 33 2.44 1.70 5.86
C GLN A 33 3.50 0.60 5.72
N GLY A 34 3.65 0.13 4.49
CA GLY A 34 4.55 -0.94 4.09
C GLY A 34 5.17 -0.67 2.73
N GLY A 35 5.70 -1.72 2.10
CA GLY A 35 6.23 -1.62 0.74
C GLY A 35 7.64 -1.04 0.62
N ASP A 36 8.37 -0.88 1.73
CA ASP A 36 9.82 -0.70 1.66
C ASP A 36 10.49 -2.06 1.41
N ILE A 37 10.68 -2.37 0.12
CA ILE A 37 11.23 -3.65 -0.36
C ILE A 37 12.76 -3.69 -0.36
N THR A 38 13.44 -2.61 0.03
CA THR A 38 14.91 -2.53 -0.01
C THR A 38 15.52 -2.52 1.38
N HIS A 39 14.99 -1.70 2.29
CA HIS A 39 15.52 -1.57 3.67
C HIS A 39 14.53 -2.08 4.72
N GLY A 40 13.23 -2.10 4.41
CA GLY A 40 12.19 -2.52 5.35
C GLY A 40 12.01 -1.59 6.56
N ASN A 41 12.46 -0.34 6.48
CA ASN A 41 12.42 0.62 7.60
C ASN A 41 11.78 1.97 7.23
N GLY A 42 11.31 2.12 6.00
CA GLY A 42 10.66 3.33 5.48
C GLY A 42 11.60 4.30 4.77
N ALA A 43 12.93 4.09 4.83
CA ALA A 43 13.90 4.92 4.09
C ALA A 43 14.10 4.44 2.64
N GLY A 44 13.62 3.24 2.31
CA GLY A 44 13.87 2.57 1.05
C GLY A 44 12.67 2.53 0.10
N GLY A 45 12.65 1.49 -0.72
CA GLY A 45 11.66 1.24 -1.75
C GLY A 45 12.21 1.50 -3.16
N ALA A 46 11.66 0.78 -4.12
CA ALA A 46 12.05 0.87 -5.51
C ALA A 46 10.83 0.76 -6.42
N SER A 47 10.73 1.66 -7.40
CA SER A 47 9.73 1.52 -8.44
C SER A 47 10.10 0.37 -9.37
N VAL A 48 9.09 -0.24 -9.97
CA VAL A 48 9.26 -1.17 -11.09
C VAL A 48 9.68 -0.44 -12.37
N PHE A 49 9.45 0.87 -12.41
CA PHE A 49 9.99 1.79 -13.40
C PHE A 49 11.41 2.22 -12.97
N THR A 50 12.28 2.51 -13.93
CA THR A 50 13.71 2.82 -13.67
C THR A 50 13.94 4.06 -12.80
N ARG A 51 12.88 4.87 -12.56
CA ARG A 51 12.86 6.08 -11.72
C ARG A 51 11.55 6.13 -10.90
N SER A 52 11.46 7.09 -9.97
CA SER A 52 10.18 7.47 -9.36
C SER A 52 9.18 7.90 -10.44
N PHE A 53 7.89 7.75 -10.16
CA PHE A 53 6.81 8.17 -11.05
C PHE A 53 5.96 9.27 -10.42
N GLU A 54 5.33 10.09 -11.27
CA GLU A 54 4.47 11.19 -10.85
C GLU A 54 3.10 10.68 -10.39
N ASP A 55 2.33 11.54 -9.72
CA ASP A 55 0.97 11.22 -9.29
C ASP A 55 0.04 11.13 -10.51
N GLU A 56 -0.60 9.97 -10.73
CA GLU A 56 -1.43 9.74 -11.91
C GLU A 56 -2.77 10.52 -11.86
N SER A 57 -3.48 10.46 -10.73
CA SER A 57 -4.77 11.13 -10.56
C SER A 57 -5.27 11.14 -9.11
N PHE A 58 -5.96 12.21 -8.70
CA PHE A 58 -6.57 12.35 -7.36
C PHE A 58 -8.10 12.13 -7.38
N LEU A 59 -8.58 11.24 -8.24
CA LEU A 59 -10.02 11.01 -8.45
C LEU A 59 -10.73 10.42 -7.22
N TYR A 60 -10.02 9.59 -6.44
CA TYR A 60 -10.60 8.86 -5.32
C TYR A 60 -10.22 9.50 -3.99
N LYS A 61 -11.20 9.59 -3.09
CA LYS A 61 -11.03 10.05 -1.71
C LYS A 61 -10.60 8.91 -0.80
N HIS A 62 -9.87 9.22 0.27
CA HIS A 62 -9.40 8.24 1.23
C HIS A 62 -10.54 7.80 2.17
N GLN A 63 -10.99 6.55 2.01
CA GLN A 63 -11.95 5.88 2.89
C GLN A 63 -11.26 4.79 3.72
N VAL A 64 -12.01 4.16 4.63
CA VAL A 64 -11.53 2.97 5.36
C VAL A 64 -11.10 1.90 4.35
N GLY A 65 -9.90 1.34 4.51
CA GLY A 65 -9.34 0.32 3.63
C GLY A 65 -8.80 0.84 2.29
N SER A 66 -8.78 2.16 2.06
CA SER A 66 -8.15 2.70 0.86
C SER A 66 -6.65 2.43 0.85
N VAL A 67 -6.16 1.90 -0.27
CA VAL A 67 -4.75 1.65 -0.55
C VAL A 67 -4.21 2.82 -1.35
N SER A 68 -3.20 3.49 -0.80
CA SER A 68 -2.71 4.76 -1.31
C SER A 68 -1.18 4.83 -1.31
N MET A 69 -0.61 5.56 -2.26
CA MET A 69 0.85 5.67 -2.41
C MET A 69 1.46 6.49 -1.28
N ALA A 70 2.49 5.94 -0.63
CA ALA A 70 3.28 6.67 0.34
C ALA A 70 4.48 7.31 -0.37
N HIS A 71 4.57 8.64 -0.32
CA HIS A 71 5.69 9.38 -0.89
C HIS A 71 6.04 10.60 -0.04
N GLN A 72 7.26 11.10 -0.22
CA GLN A 72 7.64 12.46 0.12
C GLN A 72 7.96 13.19 -1.18
N HIS A 73 7.31 14.34 -1.42
CA HIS A 73 7.55 15.22 -2.58
C HIS A 73 7.34 14.55 -3.94
N ASN A 74 6.23 13.83 -4.13
CA ASN A 74 5.79 13.25 -5.41
C ASN A 74 6.80 12.26 -6.02
N SER A 75 7.53 11.55 -5.17
CA SER A 75 8.52 10.53 -5.57
C SER A 75 7.99 9.12 -5.35
N ASN A 76 6.95 8.74 -6.09
CA ASN A 76 6.32 7.43 -5.93
C ASN A 76 7.29 6.29 -6.26
N LYS A 77 7.32 5.27 -5.39
CA LYS A 77 8.16 4.07 -5.52
C LYS A 77 7.33 2.82 -5.26
N SER A 78 7.64 2.08 -4.20
CA SER A 78 6.95 0.86 -3.80
C SER A 78 6.22 1.00 -2.47
N GLN A 79 6.42 2.09 -1.73
CA GLN A 79 5.76 2.25 -0.45
C GLN A 79 4.30 2.63 -0.63
N PHE A 80 3.45 2.04 0.18
CA PHE A 80 2.02 2.29 0.19
C PHE A 80 1.51 2.29 1.63
N PHE A 81 0.33 2.83 1.84
CA PHE A 81 -0.40 2.72 3.10
C PHE A 81 -1.83 2.26 2.89
N ILE A 82 -2.40 1.64 3.92
CA ILE A 82 -3.80 1.22 4.01
C ILE A 82 -4.43 2.00 5.16
N SER A 83 -5.51 2.71 4.89
CA SER A 83 -6.17 3.59 5.87
C SER A 83 -7.09 2.79 6.80
N PHE A 84 -7.02 3.02 8.10
CA PHE A 84 -7.95 2.44 9.09
C PHE A 84 -9.23 3.27 9.25
N VAL A 85 -9.14 4.56 8.96
CA VAL A 85 -10.24 5.54 9.03
C VAL A 85 -10.33 6.33 7.72
N PRO A 86 -11.44 7.03 7.44
CA PRO A 86 -11.47 8.03 6.37
C PRO A 86 -10.43 9.12 6.65
N ALA A 87 -9.54 9.36 5.70
CA ALA A 87 -8.36 10.22 5.87
C ALA A 87 -8.38 11.39 4.89
N SER A 88 -9.40 12.25 4.99
CA SER A 88 -9.61 13.38 4.07
C SER A 88 -8.44 14.37 4.00
N TRP A 89 -7.59 14.43 5.03
CA TRP A 89 -6.37 15.23 5.04
C TRP A 89 -5.28 14.76 4.05
N CYS A 90 -5.41 13.52 3.54
CA CYS A 90 -4.57 12.93 2.50
C CYS A 90 -5.12 13.16 1.08
N ASP A 91 -6.38 13.59 0.94
CA ASP A 91 -6.99 13.84 -0.38
C ASP A 91 -6.21 14.93 -1.14
N GLY A 92 -5.97 14.69 -2.43
CA GLY A 92 -5.18 15.60 -3.27
C GLY A 92 -3.67 15.62 -2.99
N LYS A 93 -3.19 14.83 -2.03
CA LYS A 93 -1.76 14.72 -1.68
C LYS A 93 -1.19 13.32 -1.93
N HIS A 94 -2.02 12.29 -1.73
CA HIS A 94 -1.66 10.91 -1.96
C HIS A 94 -2.65 10.27 -2.94
N VAL A 95 -2.12 9.49 -3.89
CA VAL A 95 -2.92 8.81 -4.90
C VAL A 95 -3.49 7.53 -4.33
N VAL A 96 -4.82 7.46 -4.23
CA VAL A 96 -5.54 6.21 -3.96
C VAL A 96 -5.61 5.40 -5.25
N PHE A 97 -5.09 4.18 -5.21
CA PHE A 97 -5.03 3.28 -6.38
C PHE A 97 -5.70 1.92 -6.13
N GLY A 98 -6.23 1.68 -4.93
CA GLY A 98 -6.90 0.43 -4.60
C GLY A 98 -7.71 0.52 -3.32
N GLN A 99 -8.40 -0.57 -3.01
CA GLN A 99 -9.29 -0.68 -1.87
C GLN A 99 -9.23 -2.12 -1.35
N VAL A 100 -9.13 -2.30 -0.03
CA VAL A 100 -9.27 -3.62 0.61
C VAL A 100 -10.68 -4.13 0.37
N LEU A 101 -10.81 -5.41 0.02
CA LEU A 101 -12.09 -6.06 -0.23
C LEU A 101 -12.99 -6.01 1.01
N ALA A 102 -14.30 -5.93 0.79
CA ALA A 102 -15.26 -5.71 1.87
C ALA A 102 -15.20 -6.81 2.94
N GLU A 103 -15.04 -8.06 2.52
CA GLU A 103 -14.87 -9.24 3.38
C GLU A 103 -13.58 -9.20 4.22
N ASP A 104 -12.56 -8.46 3.78
CA ASP A 104 -11.25 -8.40 4.44
C ASP A 104 -11.07 -7.17 5.33
N LEU A 105 -11.98 -6.19 5.27
CA LEU A 105 -11.90 -4.95 6.06
C LEU A 105 -11.82 -5.22 7.57
N MET A 106 -12.45 -6.31 8.05
CA MET A 106 -12.45 -6.66 9.47
C MET A 106 -11.04 -6.92 10.03
N HIS A 107 -10.11 -7.40 9.19
CA HIS A 107 -8.74 -7.71 9.59
C HIS A 107 -7.91 -6.45 9.92
N LEU A 108 -8.32 -5.28 9.44
CA LEU A 108 -7.60 -4.02 9.68
C LEU A 108 -7.50 -3.67 11.17
N SER A 109 -8.53 -4.01 11.96
CA SER A 109 -8.54 -3.78 13.41
C SER A 109 -7.40 -4.51 14.15
N ALA A 110 -7.04 -5.72 13.70
CA ALA A 110 -5.96 -6.49 14.29
C ALA A 110 -4.59 -5.86 14.01
N PHE A 111 -4.40 -5.32 12.79
CA PHE A 111 -3.19 -4.59 12.45
C PHE A 111 -3.10 -3.25 13.20
N GLU A 112 -4.22 -2.54 13.33
CA GLU A 112 -4.30 -1.29 14.08
C GLU A 112 -3.94 -1.47 15.56
N ALA A 113 -4.44 -2.54 16.19
CA ALA A 113 -4.20 -2.85 17.60
C ALA A 113 -2.72 -3.08 17.95
N VAL A 114 -1.90 -3.43 16.97
CA VAL A 114 -0.44 -3.60 17.16
C VAL A 114 0.37 -2.37 16.74
N GLY A 115 -0.30 -1.27 16.37
CA GLY A 115 0.34 0.01 16.09
C GLY A 115 0.70 0.79 17.36
N SER A 116 1.36 1.93 17.16
CA SER A 116 1.65 2.87 18.25
C SER A 116 1.59 4.33 17.77
N PRO A 117 1.47 5.31 18.69
CA PRO A 117 1.46 6.72 18.31
C PRO A 117 2.74 7.20 17.60
N SER A 118 3.90 6.58 17.89
CA SER A 118 5.15 6.87 17.18
C SER A 118 5.20 6.25 15.77
N GLY A 119 4.25 5.38 15.47
CA GLY A 119 4.20 4.58 14.25
C GLY A 119 5.00 3.30 14.33
N LEU A 120 5.86 3.08 15.34
CA LEU A 120 6.59 1.81 15.44
C LEU A 120 5.65 0.68 15.88
N PRO A 121 5.52 -0.41 15.12
CA PRO A 121 4.67 -1.53 15.51
C PRO A 121 5.17 -2.20 16.79
N LEU A 122 4.24 -2.60 17.66
CA LEU A 122 4.51 -3.34 18.90
C LEU A 122 5.00 -4.77 18.61
N VAL A 123 4.58 -5.33 17.47
CA VAL A 123 5.05 -6.63 16.97
C VAL A 123 5.39 -6.52 15.50
N ARG A 124 6.28 -7.40 15.03
CA ARG A 124 6.72 -7.40 13.64
C ARG A 124 5.58 -7.90 12.73
N VAL A 125 5.10 -7.02 11.84
CA VAL A 125 4.09 -7.35 10.82
C VAL A 125 4.75 -7.42 9.44
N VAL A 126 4.61 -8.54 8.74
CA VAL A 126 5.33 -8.84 7.49
C VAL A 126 4.42 -9.51 6.49
N VAL A 127 4.58 -9.16 5.22
CA VAL A 127 3.98 -9.87 4.09
C VAL A 127 4.69 -11.21 3.93
N THR A 128 4.14 -12.30 4.46
CA THR A 128 4.78 -13.63 4.39
C THR A 128 4.80 -14.16 2.97
N ASP A 129 3.75 -13.89 2.20
CA ASP A 129 3.62 -14.19 0.78
C ASP A 129 2.70 -13.18 0.08
N CYS A 130 2.82 -13.05 -1.24
CA CYS A 130 1.96 -12.18 -2.04
C CYS A 130 1.90 -12.67 -3.50
N GLY A 131 0.85 -12.28 -4.21
CA GLY A 131 0.65 -12.65 -5.60
C GLY A 131 -0.48 -11.86 -6.25
N GLN A 132 -0.92 -12.34 -7.41
CA GLN A 132 -2.13 -11.87 -8.07
C GLN A 132 -3.10 -13.04 -8.14
N LEU A 133 -4.33 -12.81 -7.68
CA LEU A 133 -5.40 -13.78 -7.87
C LEU A 133 -5.81 -13.78 -9.35
N SER A 134 -5.91 -14.98 -9.95
CA SER A 134 -6.39 -15.20 -11.30
C SER A 134 -7.25 -16.48 -11.36
N GLY A 135 -8.26 -16.51 -12.23
CA GLY A 135 -9.12 -17.67 -12.47
C GLY A 135 -10.63 -17.43 -12.28
N ASP A 136 -11.43 -18.44 -12.66
CA ASP A 136 -12.91 -18.40 -12.76
C ASP A 136 -13.67 -18.12 -11.45
N GLY A 137 -12.98 -18.13 -10.31
CA GLY A 137 -13.54 -17.80 -8.99
C GLY A 137 -13.29 -16.37 -8.52
N TYR A 138 -12.50 -15.57 -9.24
CA TYR A 138 -12.25 -14.16 -8.90
C TYR A 138 -13.23 -13.26 -9.65
N MET A 139 -14.27 -12.81 -8.95
CA MET A 139 -15.12 -11.72 -9.42
C MET A 139 -14.42 -10.40 -9.06
N ALA A 140 -13.84 -9.72 -10.05
CA ALA A 140 -13.32 -8.37 -9.81
C ALA A 140 -14.45 -7.49 -9.24
N PRO A 141 -14.19 -6.72 -8.17
CA PRO A 141 -15.21 -5.82 -7.63
C PRO A 141 -15.69 -4.87 -8.73
N ALA A 142 -17.00 -4.66 -8.79
CA ALA A 142 -17.60 -3.77 -9.78
C ALA A 142 -16.93 -2.39 -9.72
N ALA A 143 -16.46 -1.89 -10.87
CA ALA A 143 -15.88 -0.57 -10.94
C ALA A 143 -16.88 0.46 -10.40
N PRO A 144 -16.45 1.42 -9.55
CA PRO A 144 -17.34 2.45 -9.05
C PRO A 144 -17.90 3.23 -10.25
N SER A 145 -19.22 3.33 -10.34
CA SER A 145 -19.92 4.07 -11.40
C SER A 145 -19.65 5.56 -11.24
N GLY A 146 -18.56 6.05 -11.82
CA GLY A 146 -18.27 7.48 -11.93
C GLY A 146 -19.24 8.13 -12.90
N LYS A 147 -20.33 8.71 -12.39
CA LYS A 147 -21.09 9.72 -13.14
C LYS A 147 -20.26 11.01 -13.15
N THR A 148 -19.74 11.35 -14.31
CA THR A 148 -19.26 12.69 -14.64
C THR A 148 -20.41 13.68 -14.48
N SER A 149 -20.25 14.65 -13.59
CA SER A 149 -20.98 15.92 -13.60
C SER A 149 -19.99 17.05 -13.55
#